data_AF-A0A2G5VA22-F1
#
_entry.id   AF-A0A2G5VA22-F1
#
_cell.length_a   1.000
_cell.length_b   1.000
_cell.length_c   1.000
_cell.angle_alpha   90.00
_cell.angle_beta   90.00
_cell.angle_gamma   90.00
#
_symmetry.space_group_name_H-M   'P 1'
#
loop_
_entity.id
_entity.type
_entity.pdbx_description
1 polymer ?
#
loop_
_entity_poly.entity_id
_entity_poly.type
_entity_poly.pdbx_seq_one_letter_code
_entity_poly.pdbx_strand_id
1 'polypeptide(L)'
;MSMFLSEQMVCSYARLLASPVEENKLYAMENLLDAQVTLDLLEKYNIQMLIEQQYDIRHEIARKLLKKIGDLEEEWENGTGYYSLTPLAIRRRRSRPTGKFVDGVEIMEGPTRDLRKQLNLNNKQHN
;
A
#
# COMPACT_ATOMS: atom_id res chain seq x y z
N MET A 1 -10.91 2.64 -26.36
CA MET A 1 -11.06 2.35 -24.92
C MET A 1 -9.68 2.03 -24.39
N SER A 2 -9.06 2.93 -23.63
CA SER A 2 -7.81 2.63 -22.93
C SER A 2 -8.13 1.70 -21.75
N MET A 3 -7.42 0.58 -21.67
CA MET A 3 -7.56 -0.37 -20.57
C MET A 3 -6.62 0.03 -19.44
N PHE A 4 -7.12 0.05 -18.20
CA PHE A 4 -6.26 0.21 -17.03
C PHE A 4 -5.39 -1.02 -16.83
N LEU A 5 -4.10 -0.81 -16.53
CA LEU A 5 -3.20 -1.89 -16.18
C LEU A 5 -3.62 -2.51 -14.84
N SER A 6 -3.65 -3.84 -14.82
CA SER A 6 -3.78 -4.59 -13.57
C SER A 6 -2.47 -4.55 -12.79
N GLU A 7 -2.56 -4.70 -11.47
CA GLU A 7 -1.39 -4.78 -10.59
C GLU A 7 -0.37 -5.84 -11.05
N GLN A 8 -0.85 -6.99 -11.52
CA GLN A 8 0.01 -8.07 -12.00
C GLN A 8 0.83 -7.67 -13.24
N MET A 9 0.23 -6.87 -14.13
CA MET A 9 0.95 -6.35 -15.31
C MET A 9 2.00 -5.32 -14.89
N VAL A 10 1.66 -4.37 -14.01
CA VAL A 10 2.63 -3.38 -13.50
C VAL A 10 3.80 -4.05 -12.78
N CYS A 11 3.53 -5.08 -11.96
CA CYS A 11 4.58 -5.88 -11.33
C CYS A 11 5.51 -6.55 -12.35
N SER A 12 4.94 -7.07 -13.44
CA SER A 12 5.70 -7.70 -14.51
C SER A 12 6.58 -6.68 -15.24
N TYR A 13 6.04 -5.50 -15.55
CA TYR A 13 6.80 -4.42 -16.15
C TYR A 13 7.91 -3.90 -15.24
N ALA A 14 7.68 -3.79 -13.93
CA ALA A 14 8.72 -3.42 -12.96
C ALA A 14 9.90 -4.41 -12.99
N ARG A 15 9.62 -5.71 -13.09
CA ARG A 15 10.67 -6.74 -13.24
C ARG A 15 11.43 -6.61 -14.56
N LEU A 16 10.73 -6.30 -15.65
CA LEU A 16 11.35 -6.07 -16.94
C LEU A 16 12.21 -4.80 -16.96
N LEU A 17 11.83 -3.75 -16.24
CA LEU A 17 12.66 -2.55 -16.06
C LEU A 17 13.96 -2.85 -15.30
N ALA A 18 13.95 -3.81 -14.37
CA ALA A 18 15.15 -4.25 -13.65
C ALA A 18 16.01 -5.26 -14.44
N SER A 19 15.56 -5.71 -15.62
CA SER A 19 16.30 -6.65 -16.47
C SER A 19 17.61 -6.01 -16.97
N PRO A 20 18.71 -6.76 -17.13
CA PRO A 20 19.91 -6.23 -17.78
C PRO A 20 19.74 -6.03 -19.29
N VAL A 21 18.71 -6.63 -19.90
CA VAL A 21 18.43 -6.58 -21.34
C VAL A 21 17.66 -5.30 -21.69
N GLU A 22 18.22 -4.48 -22.58
CA GLU A 22 17.66 -3.18 -22.98
C GLU A 22 16.28 -3.30 -23.65
N GLU A 23 16.11 -4.27 -24.54
CA GLU A 23 14.85 -4.52 -25.26
C GLU A 23 13.67 -4.77 -24.31
N ASN A 24 13.91 -5.49 -23.20
CA ASN A 24 12.90 -5.76 -22.18
C ASN A 24 12.46 -4.47 -21.45
N LYS A 25 13.41 -3.57 -21.20
CA LYS A 25 13.14 -2.30 -20.53
C LYS A 25 12.36 -1.36 -21.46
N LEU A 26 12.78 -1.25 -22.71
CA LEU A 26 12.08 -0.47 -23.73
C LEU A 26 10.64 -0.95 -23.89
N TYR A 27 10.46 -2.26 -24.03
CA TYR A 27 9.13 -2.87 -24.09
C TYR A 27 8.28 -2.52 -22.86
N ALA A 28 8.83 -2.63 -21.65
CA ALA A 28 8.12 -2.27 -20.43
C ALA A 28 7.72 -0.78 -20.39
N MET A 29 8.63 0.11 -20.78
CA MET A 29 8.37 1.55 -20.79
C MET A 29 7.30 1.94 -21.82
N GLU A 30 7.34 1.38 -23.03
CA GLU A 30 6.33 1.64 -24.07
C GLU A 30 4.94 1.21 -23.62
N ASN A 31 4.81 0.01 -23.03
CA ASN A 31 3.52 -0.47 -22.54
C ASN A 31 3.00 0.37 -21.36
N LEU A 32 3.88 0.83 -20.46
CA LEU A 32 3.53 1.74 -19.37
C LEU A 32 3.14 3.13 -19.89
N LEU A 33 3.72 3.58 -21.01
CA LEU A 33 3.39 4.85 -21.64
C LEU A 33 2.01 4.81 -22.30
N ASP A 34 1.71 3.74 -23.03
CA ASP A 34 0.48 3.63 -23.83
C ASP A 34 -0.76 3.28 -22.99
N ALA A 35 -0.59 2.56 -21.89
CA ALA A 35 -1.71 2.11 -21.07
C ALA A 35 -2.13 3.14 -20.01
N GLN A 36 -3.37 3.06 -19.53
CA GLN A 36 -3.77 3.80 -18.33
C GLN A 36 -3.26 3.08 -17.08
N VAL A 37 -2.62 3.80 -16.16
CA VAL A 37 -2.05 3.25 -14.93
C VAL A 37 -2.28 4.25 -13.80
N THR A 38 -2.53 3.76 -12.59
CA THR A 38 -2.73 4.61 -11.42
C THR A 38 -1.37 4.96 -10.80
N LEU A 39 -1.29 6.15 -10.20
CA LEU A 39 -0.10 6.62 -9.49
C LEU A 39 0.32 5.64 -8.38
N ASP A 40 -0.65 5.17 -7.58
CA ASP A 40 -0.46 4.18 -6.51
C ASP A 40 0.30 2.92 -6.99
N LEU A 41 -0.02 2.39 -8.17
CA LEU A 41 0.69 1.23 -8.72
C LEU A 41 2.12 1.57 -9.16
N LEU A 42 2.34 2.77 -9.71
CA LEU A 42 3.66 3.22 -10.12
C LEU A 42 4.58 3.44 -8.92
N GLU A 43 4.06 4.04 -7.85
CA GLU A 43 4.75 4.24 -6.56
C GLU A 43 5.04 2.90 -5.89
N LYS A 44 4.03 2.02 -5.77
CA LYS A 44 4.16 0.70 -5.14
C LYS A 44 5.29 -0.14 -5.71
N TYR A 45 5.56 -0.02 -7.02
CA TYR A 45 6.62 -0.74 -7.71
C TYR A 45 7.87 0.10 -8.02
N ASN A 46 7.96 1.32 -7.48
CA ASN A 46 9.09 2.25 -7.66
C ASN A 46 9.49 2.47 -9.13
N ILE A 47 8.51 2.58 -10.02
CA ILE A 47 8.75 2.65 -11.47
C ILE A 47 9.62 3.87 -11.83
N GLN A 48 9.34 5.04 -11.24
CA GLN A 48 10.14 6.25 -11.46
C GLN A 48 11.62 6.03 -11.14
N MET A 49 11.91 5.54 -9.94
CA MET A 49 13.28 5.29 -9.48
C MET A 49 14.00 4.28 -10.39
N LEU A 50 13.30 3.23 -10.85
CA LEU A 50 13.88 2.23 -11.75
C LEU A 50 14.32 2.83 -13.09
N ILE A 51 13.59 3.83 -13.58
CA ILE A 51 13.91 4.54 -14.82
C ILE A 51 15.07 5.51 -14.59
N GLU A 52 14.99 6.34 -13.54
CA GLU A 52 16.00 7.37 -13.23
C GLU A 52 17.40 6.77 -12.96
N GLN A 53 17.47 5.59 -12.34
CA GLN A 53 18.75 4.93 -12.06
C GLN A 53 19.45 4.41 -13.33
N GLN A 54 18.71 4.17 -14.41
CA GLN A 54 19.20 3.44 -15.57
C GLN A 54 19.30 4.30 -16.82
N TYR A 55 18.53 5.38 -16.90
CA TYR A 55 18.40 6.20 -18.09
C TYR A 55 18.81 7.65 -17.83
N ASP A 56 19.68 8.18 -18.70
CA ASP A 56 20.00 9.60 -18.74
C ASP A 56 18.83 10.41 -19.31
N ILE A 57 18.79 11.71 -19.03
CA ILE A 57 17.76 12.67 -19.43
C ILE A 57 17.57 12.77 -20.96
N ARG A 58 18.54 12.27 -21.73
CA ARG A 58 18.51 12.23 -23.20
C ARG A 58 17.65 11.11 -23.76
N HIS A 59 17.32 10.10 -22.96
CA HIS A 59 16.52 8.97 -23.44
C HIS A 59 15.05 9.37 -23.58
N GLU A 60 14.55 9.41 -24.81
CA GLU A 60 13.26 10.02 -25.11
C GLU A 60 12.08 9.31 -24.43
N ILE A 61 12.05 7.97 -24.45
CA ILE A 61 10.95 7.18 -23.89
C ILE A 61 10.89 7.34 -22.37
N ALA A 62 12.04 7.17 -21.69
CA ALA A 62 12.19 7.43 -20.25
C ALA A 62 11.68 8.82 -19.87
N ARG A 63 12.07 9.87 -20.61
CA ARG A 63 11.58 11.24 -20.35
C ARG A 63 10.07 11.37 -20.50
N LYS A 64 9.47 10.76 -21.53
CA LYS A 64 8.02 10.77 -21.72
C LYS A 64 7.30 10.06 -20.58
N LEU A 65 7.84 8.93 -20.12
CA LEU A 65 7.27 8.17 -19.02
C LEU A 65 7.39 8.91 -17.68
N LEU A 66 8.54 9.52 -17.40
CA LEU A 66 8.73 10.37 -16.21
C LEU A 66 7.79 11.58 -16.22
N LYS A 67 7.60 12.21 -17.39
CA LYS A 67 6.62 13.28 -17.53
C LYS A 67 5.21 12.79 -17.21
N LYS A 68 4.81 11.64 -17.74
CA LYS A 68 3.50 11.04 -17.45
C LYS A 68 3.30 10.77 -15.96
N ILE A 69 4.35 10.34 -15.25
CA ILE A 69 4.30 10.15 -13.79
C ILE A 69 4.06 11.50 -13.10
N GLY A 70 4.83 12.54 -13.46
CA GLY A 70 4.64 13.89 -12.90
C GLY A 70 3.27 14.49 -13.20
N ASP A 71 2.74 14.29 -14.41
CA ASP A 71 1.38 14.73 -14.76
C ASP A 71 0.33 14.04 -13.85
N LEU A 72 0.53 12.75 -13.51
CA LEU A 72 -0.36 12.01 -12.59
C LEU A 72 -0.22 12.47 -11.14
N GLU A 73 0.97 12.85 -10.70
CA GLU A 73 1.21 13.46 -9.38
C GLU A 73 0.49 14.81 -9.27
N GLU A 74 0.62 15.67 -10.28
CA GLU A 74 -0.07 16.97 -10.34
C GLU A 74 -1.60 16.79 -10.38
N GLU A 75 -2.11 15.84 -11.17
CA GLU A 75 -3.54 15.52 -11.17
C GLU A 75 -4.02 15.06 -9.79
N TRP A 76 -3.21 14.29 -9.06
CA TRP A 76 -3.53 13.84 -7.71
C TRP A 76 -3.54 15.01 -6.70
N GLU A 77 -2.54 15.88 -6.74
CA GLU A 77 -2.48 17.08 -5.90
C GLU A 77 -3.66 18.02 -6.14
N ASN A 78 -4.12 18.10 -7.39
CA ASN A 78 -5.28 18.90 -7.80
C ASN A 78 -6.63 18.20 -7.54
N GLY A 79 -6.63 16.97 -7.02
CA GLY A 79 -7.84 16.21 -6.69
C GLY A 79 -8.61 15.65 -7.90
N THR A 80 -8.00 15.65 -9.08
CA THR A 80 -8.55 15.10 -10.33
C THR A 80 -8.00 13.72 -10.69
N GLY A 81 -6.95 13.27 -10.00
CA GLY A 81 -6.24 12.02 -10.28
C GLY A 81 -6.94 10.76 -9.79
N TYR A 82 -6.73 9.66 -10.51
CA TYR A 82 -7.20 8.32 -10.12
C TYR A 82 -6.20 7.64 -9.18
N TYR A 83 -6.38 7.84 -7.88
CA TYR A 83 -5.73 6.97 -6.89
C TYR A 83 -6.60 5.71 -6.74
N SER A 84 -6.03 4.53 -6.99
CA SER A 84 -6.66 3.32 -6.49
C SER A 84 -6.59 3.39 -4.98
N LEU A 85 -7.63 3.94 -4.34
CA LEU A 85 -7.99 3.56 -2.98
C LEU A 85 -8.27 2.06 -3.05
N THR A 86 -7.24 1.22 -3.07
CA THR A 86 -7.40 -0.14 -2.62
C THR A 86 -7.98 0.01 -1.23
N PRO A 87 -9.25 -0.36 -0.99
CA PRO A 87 -9.72 -0.42 0.37
C PRO A 87 -8.82 -1.49 0.95
N LEU A 88 -7.90 -1.10 1.83
CA LEU A 88 -7.29 -2.04 2.76
C LEU A 88 -8.50 -2.78 3.32
N ALA A 89 -8.68 -4.03 2.90
CA ALA A 89 -9.73 -4.85 3.43
C ALA A 89 -9.41 -4.85 4.92
N ILE A 90 -10.17 -4.07 5.68
CA ILE A 90 -10.13 -4.11 7.13
C ILE A 90 -10.44 -5.56 7.37
N ARG A 91 -9.39 -6.36 7.60
CA ARG A 91 -9.53 -7.75 7.99
C ARG A 91 -10.35 -7.61 9.25
N ARG A 92 -11.67 -7.83 9.14
CA ARG A 92 -12.54 -8.02 10.28
C ARG A 92 -11.85 -9.16 11.00
N ARG A 93 -11.07 -8.80 12.03
CA ARG A 93 -10.56 -9.76 13.00
C ARG A 93 -11.82 -10.53 13.36
N ARG A 94 -11.87 -11.81 13.01
CA ARG A 94 -12.86 -12.70 13.63
C ARG A 94 -12.60 -12.54 15.12
N SER A 95 -13.47 -11.81 15.80
CA SER A 95 -13.56 -11.87 17.25
C SER A 95 -13.79 -13.34 17.54
N ARG A 96 -12.74 -14.01 18.06
CA ARG A 96 -12.95 -15.31 18.69
C ARG A 96 -14.00 -15.06 19.78
N PRO A 97 -15.14 -15.77 19.79
CA PRO A 97 -16.08 -15.62 20.88
C PRO A 97 -15.45 -16.26 22.11
N THR A 98 -14.93 -15.45 23.02
CA THR A 98 -14.47 -15.89 24.35
C THR A 98 -15.48 -15.51 25.43
N GLY A 99 -16.77 -15.55 25.12
CA GLY A 99 -17.85 -15.37 26.08
C GLY A 99 -18.67 -16.65 26.18
N LYS A 100 -18.67 -17.30 27.35
CA LYS A 100 -19.67 -18.33 27.67
C LYS A 100 -20.94 -17.60 28.12
N PHE A 101 -22.05 -17.85 27.43
CA PHE A 101 -23.36 -17.38 27.82
C PHE A 101 -24.02 -18.43 28.73
N VAL A 102 -24.48 -18.02 29.91
CA VAL A 102 -25.32 -18.83 30.78
C VAL A 102 -26.57 -17.99 31.09
N ASP A 103 -27.74 -18.53 30.78
CA ASP A 103 -29.06 -17.92 31.06
C ASP A 103 -29.27 -16.49 30.52
N GLY A 104 -28.82 -16.24 29.28
CA GLY A 104 -29.11 -15.00 28.56
C GLY A 104 -28.32 -13.76 29.01
N VAL A 105 -27.36 -13.93 29.93
CA VAL A 105 -26.44 -12.86 30.34
C VAL A 105 -25.01 -13.23 29.91
N GLU A 106 -24.33 -12.30 29.23
CA GLU A 106 -22.93 -12.44 28.86
C GLU A 106 -22.05 -12.23 30.10
N ILE A 107 -21.43 -13.31 30.59
CA ILE A 107 -20.47 -13.22 31.70
C ILE A 107 -19.09 -13.00 31.07
N MET A 108 -18.60 -11.77 31.13
CA MET A 108 -17.21 -11.47 30.78
C MET A 108 -16.30 -12.04 31.88
N GLU A 109 -15.75 -13.24 31.67
CA GLU A 109 -14.59 -13.73 32.44
C GLU A 109 -13.37 -12.89 32.06
N GLY A 110 -13.31 -11.67 32.62
CA GLY A 110 -12.05 -10.95 32.70
C GLY A 110 -11.07 -11.72 33.61
N PRO A 111 -9.74 -11.60 33.39
CA PRO A 111 -8.79 -12.18 34.33
C PRO A 111 -9.10 -11.63 35.71
N THR A 112 -9.42 -12.50 36.67
CA THR A 112 -9.54 -12.16 38.08
C THR A 112 -8.16 -11.71 38.56
N ARG A 113 -7.81 -10.45 38.28
CA ARG A 113 -6.73 -9.75 38.95
C ARG A 113 -7.17 -9.64 40.39
N ASP A 114 -6.43 -10.34 41.23
CA ASP A 114 -6.51 -10.42 42.67
C ASP A 114 -6.57 -8.99 43.29
N LEU A 115 -7.77 -8.41 43.36
CA LEU A 115 -8.05 -7.05 43.86
C LEU A 115 -7.62 -6.87 45.32
N ARG A 116 -7.40 -7.96 46.07
CA ARG A 116 -6.87 -7.92 47.44
C ARG A 116 -5.39 -7.51 47.52
N LYS A 117 -4.59 -7.70 46.46
CA LYS A 117 -3.18 -7.30 46.47
C LYS A 117 -2.96 -5.82 46.15
N GLN A 118 -3.94 -5.14 45.54
CA GLN A 118 -3.81 -3.73 45.16
C GLN A 118 -4.30 -2.76 46.25
N LEU A 119 -5.20 -3.18 47.14
CA LEU A 119 -5.68 -2.34 48.25
C LEU A 119 -4.68 -2.20 49.42
N ASN A 120 -3.73 -3.12 49.57
CA ASN A 120 -2.73 -3.07 50.65
C ASN A 120 -1.43 -2.32 50.30
N LEU A 121 -1.31 -1.77 49.09
CA LEU A 121 -0.13 -0.99 48.68
C LEU A 121 -0.30 0.53 48.83
N ASN A 122 -1.50 1.02 49.15
CA ASN A 122 -1.77 2.46 49.32
C ASN A 122 -1.79 2.96 50.79
N ASN A 123 -1.47 2.12 51.77
CA ASN A 123 -1.41 2.52 53.20
C ASN A 123 0.03 2.62 53.77
N LYS A 124 1.05 2.81 52.93
CA LYS A 124 2.45 2.91 53.40
C LYS A 124 3.28 4.05 52.79
N GLN A 125 2.65 5.18 52.44
CA GLN A 125 3.39 6.41 52.08
C GLN A 125 2.72 7.71 52.59
N HIS A 126 2.22 7.69 53.82
CA HIS A 126 2.05 8.92 54.60
C HIS A 126 2.60 8.65 56.01
N ASN A 127 3.87 8.99 56.21
CA ASN A 127 4.44 9.41 57.48
C ASN A 127 4.97 10.83 57.22
#